data_AF-A0A9W8LK04-F1
#
_entry.id   AF-A0A9W8LK04-F1
#
_cell.length_a   1.000
_cell.length_b   1.000
_cell.length_c   1.000
_cell.angle_alpha   90.00
_cell.angle_beta   90.00
_cell.angle_gamma   90.00
#
_symmetry.space_group_name_H-M   'P 1'
#
loop_
_entity.id
_entity.type
_entity.pdbx_description
1 polymer ?
#
loop_
_entity_poly.entity_id
_entity_poly.type
_entity_poly.pdbx_seq_one_letter_code
_entity_poly.pdbx_strand_id
1 'polypeptide(L)'
;MSSSEEFSFSDHSHRRFNPLTDSWVLCSPHRAKRPWLGQVEEASADQRPSYDPKCYLCPGNKRATGAQNEKYASTYVFPNDYAAVHAEQPDCDTAALAQVAGQNASSELFRVESTRGQCSVVCFSPRHDLTLPELTPSEISQVVRTWQAIYSDLSDDPAIGYVQLFENKGAMMGCSNPHPHGQVWALSEVPSEPALEIAALKKFHAKHAAKDPHACLLCSYVKAEETNAAAGESTNRVVLQNDSFMALVPFWAVWPFETMIVAKSHISNIKQLDDKQVTHLAEIMQGLTCRYDNLFQCSFPYSMGLHQSPTAAHPDADCCHLHLHFYPPLLRNSTVRKFLVGFEMMAEPQRDLTAEQAAARLRALSSIHYKCS
;
A
#
# COMPACT_ATOMS: atom_id res chain seq x y z
N MET A 1 11.69 25.87 43.20
CA MET A 1 10.72 24.81 42.86
C MET A 1 10.78 24.66 41.36
N SER A 2 11.47 23.63 40.88
CA SER A 2 11.58 23.34 39.44
C SER A 2 10.23 22.77 38.99
N SER A 3 9.49 23.48 38.15
CA SER A 3 8.35 22.89 37.45
C SER A 3 8.91 21.81 36.53
N SER A 4 8.71 20.53 36.87
CA SER A 4 9.01 19.44 35.94
C SER A 4 8.10 19.63 34.73
N GLU A 5 8.66 20.03 33.58
CA GLU A 5 7.92 20.09 32.33
C GLU A 5 7.31 18.72 32.05
N GLU A 6 5.99 18.67 31.88
CA GLU A 6 5.28 17.44 31.53
C GLU A 6 5.56 17.07 30.07
N PHE A 7 5.65 15.76 29.80
CA PHE A 7 5.95 15.27 28.46
C PHE A 7 4.73 15.46 27.52
N SER A 8 4.89 16.25 26.47
CA SER A 8 3.92 16.42 25.38
C SER A 8 4.35 15.67 24.11
N PHE A 9 3.52 14.75 23.62
CA PHE A 9 3.71 14.09 22.32
C PHE A 9 3.55 15.03 21.12
N SER A 10 3.06 16.26 21.33
CA SER A 10 2.93 17.28 20.28
C SER A 10 4.13 18.22 20.19
N ASP A 11 5.04 18.15 21.17
CA ASP A 11 6.19 19.07 21.25
C ASP A 11 7.52 18.32 21.35
N HIS A 12 7.56 17.22 22.10
CA HIS A 12 8.76 16.45 22.34
C HIS A 12 8.96 15.30 21.34
N SER A 13 10.20 15.15 20.87
CA SER A 13 10.59 14.04 20.02
C SER A 13 10.50 12.70 20.78
N HIS A 14 10.06 11.66 20.08
CA HIS A 14 9.92 10.31 20.62
C HIS A 14 10.04 9.27 19.51
N ARG A 15 10.15 7.98 19.86
CA ARG A 15 10.14 6.87 18.90
C ARG A 15 8.88 6.04 19.09
N ARG A 16 8.29 5.58 18.00
CA ARG A 16 7.15 4.66 17.98
C ARG A 16 7.56 3.36 17.31
N PHE A 17 7.18 2.24 17.90
CA PHE A 17 7.57 0.92 17.40
C PHE A 17 6.56 0.43 16.36
N ASN A 18 7.06 -0.06 15.22
CA ASN A 18 6.29 -0.77 14.21
C ASN A 18 6.37 -2.28 14.50
N PRO A 19 5.28 -2.91 14.99
CA PRO A 19 5.27 -4.33 15.29
C PRO A 19 5.17 -5.21 14.05
N LEU A 20 4.85 -4.67 12.86
CA LEU A 20 4.84 -5.42 11.60
C LEU A 20 6.26 -5.61 11.05
N THR A 21 7.18 -4.68 11.29
CA THR A 21 8.55 -4.75 10.72
C THR A 21 9.64 -4.86 11.78
N ASP A 22 9.28 -5.03 13.05
CA ASP A 22 10.19 -5.04 14.22
C ASP A 22 11.16 -3.84 14.22
N SER A 23 10.64 -2.65 13.89
CA SER A 23 11.44 -1.43 13.68
C SER A 23 10.86 -0.22 14.41
N TRP A 24 11.56 0.92 14.36
CA TRP A 24 11.16 2.16 15.03
C TRP A 24 11.02 3.31 14.05
N VAL A 25 10.14 4.26 14.39
CA VAL A 25 9.94 5.52 13.67
C VAL A 25 10.17 6.70 14.61
N LEU A 26 11.05 7.61 14.22
CA LEU A 26 11.32 8.86 14.94
C LEU A 26 10.21 9.87 14.66
N CYS A 27 9.53 10.31 15.70
CA CYS A 27 8.50 11.35 15.64
C CYS A 27 9.08 12.67 16.14
N SER A 28 9.04 13.73 15.32
CA SER A 28 9.52 15.07 15.68
C SER A 28 8.48 16.15 15.34
N PRO A 29 7.40 16.26 16.13
CA PRO A 29 6.20 17.04 15.77
C PRO A 29 6.45 18.54 15.53
N HIS A 30 7.46 19.12 16.18
CA HIS A 30 7.81 20.55 16.02
C HIS A 30 8.41 20.87 14.65
N ARG A 31 8.90 19.87 13.89
CA ARG A 31 9.53 20.06 12.58
C ARG A 31 8.58 20.59 11.51
N ALA A 32 7.28 20.32 11.64
CA ALA A 32 6.26 20.87 10.74
C ALA A 32 6.24 22.41 10.73
N LYS A 33 6.71 23.07 11.81
CA LYS A 33 6.76 24.54 11.95
C LYS A 33 7.95 25.19 11.22
N ARG A 34 8.92 24.41 10.73
CA ARG A 34 10.10 24.95 10.03
C ARG A 34 9.70 25.62 8.71
N PRO A 35 10.18 26.84 8.39
CA PRO A 35 9.94 27.46 7.07
C PRO A 35 10.44 26.55 5.93
N TRP A 36 9.62 26.34 4.90
CA TRP A 36 9.99 25.59 3.71
C TRP A 36 10.36 26.56 2.59
N LEU A 37 11.60 26.46 2.12
CA LEU A 37 12.14 27.20 0.96
C LEU A 37 12.66 26.23 -0.11
N GLY A 38 12.30 24.94 -0.01
CA GLY A 38 12.74 23.90 -0.94
C GLY A 38 11.83 23.79 -2.17
N GLN A 39 11.94 22.65 -2.87
CA GLN A 39 11.17 22.37 -4.09
C GLN A 39 9.65 22.53 -3.87
N VAL A 40 9.00 23.07 -4.89
CA VAL A 40 7.55 23.22 -5.02
C VAL A 40 7.17 22.44 -6.28
N GLU A 41 6.38 21.39 -6.11
CA GLU A 41 5.89 20.53 -7.19
C GLU A 41 4.80 21.26 -8.00
N GLU A 42 4.63 20.90 -9.26
CA GLU A 42 3.52 21.43 -10.05
C GLU A 42 2.21 20.77 -9.62
N ALA A 43 1.19 21.59 -9.34
CA ALA A 43 -0.15 21.07 -9.11
C ALA A 43 -0.69 20.46 -10.41
N SER A 44 -1.09 19.18 -10.37
CA SER A 44 -1.65 18.50 -11.54
C SER A 44 -2.97 19.15 -11.95
N ALA A 45 -3.03 19.72 -13.16
CA ALA A 45 -4.27 20.13 -13.80
C ALA A 45 -4.96 18.88 -14.39
N ASP A 46 -5.94 18.34 -13.69
CA ASP A 46 -6.61 17.09 -14.08
C ASP A 46 -7.76 17.34 -15.08
N GLN A 47 -7.39 17.75 -16.30
CA GLN A 47 -8.31 17.86 -17.45
C GLN A 47 -7.95 16.84 -18.52
N ARG A 48 -8.06 15.55 -18.16
CA ARG A 48 -7.86 14.44 -19.09
C ARG A 48 -9.13 14.18 -19.92
N PRO A 49 -9.03 13.75 -21.19
CA PRO A 49 -10.20 13.31 -21.94
C PRO A 49 -10.69 11.97 -21.40
N SER A 50 -11.99 11.68 -21.56
CA SER A 50 -12.55 10.38 -21.17
C SER A 50 -11.96 9.19 -21.92
N TYR A 51 -11.42 9.45 -23.10
CA TYR A 51 -10.67 8.51 -23.92
C TYR A 51 -9.53 9.25 -24.63
N ASP A 52 -8.32 8.70 -24.56
CA ASP A 52 -7.16 9.22 -25.29
C ASP A 52 -6.73 8.21 -26.37
N PRO A 53 -6.81 8.54 -27.67
CA PRO A 53 -6.40 7.65 -28.77
C PRO A 53 -4.89 7.33 -28.77
N LYS A 54 -4.08 8.07 -28.00
CA LYS A 54 -2.63 7.82 -27.85
C LYS A 54 -2.28 7.04 -26.58
N CYS A 55 -3.22 6.89 -25.65
CA CYS A 55 -2.97 6.16 -24.42
C CYS A 55 -2.95 4.65 -24.69
N TYR A 56 -1.82 4.00 -24.40
CA TYR A 56 -1.63 2.56 -24.62
C TYR A 56 -2.43 1.65 -23.68
N LEU A 57 -3.16 2.23 -22.71
CA LEU A 57 -4.05 1.50 -21.80
C LEU A 57 -5.54 1.65 -22.16
N CYS A 58 -5.92 2.61 -23.00
CA CYS A 58 -7.32 2.81 -23.36
C CYS A 58 -7.89 1.65 -24.20
N PRO A 59 -9.22 1.39 -24.14
CA PRO A 59 -9.87 0.31 -24.87
C PRO A 59 -9.65 0.40 -26.38
N GLY A 60 -9.31 -0.71 -27.03
CA GLY A 60 -9.10 -0.77 -28.48
C GLY A 60 -7.80 -0.14 -29.00
N ASN A 61 -7.01 0.53 -28.14
CA ASN A 61 -5.74 1.13 -28.54
C ASN A 61 -4.64 0.08 -28.68
N LYS A 62 -3.60 0.45 -29.42
CA LYS A 62 -2.36 -0.33 -29.47
C LYS A 62 -1.55 -0.09 -28.20
N ARG A 63 -1.02 -1.18 -27.64
CA ARG A 63 -0.06 -1.19 -26.55
C ARG A 63 1.34 -0.80 -27.03
N ALA A 64 2.26 -0.63 -26.09
CA ALA A 64 3.63 -0.19 -26.37
C ALA A 64 4.38 -1.12 -27.34
N THR A 65 4.12 -2.44 -27.26
CA THR A 65 4.70 -3.47 -28.14
C THR A 65 3.89 -3.70 -29.43
N GLY A 66 2.79 -2.97 -29.63
CA GLY A 66 1.96 -3.03 -30.84
C GLY A 66 0.75 -3.98 -30.76
N ALA A 67 0.64 -4.81 -29.71
CA ALA A 67 -0.56 -5.60 -29.44
C ALA A 67 -1.79 -4.69 -29.23
N GLN A 68 -3.01 -5.17 -29.51
CA GLN A 68 -4.21 -4.36 -29.37
C GLN A 68 -4.96 -4.69 -28.09
N ASN A 69 -5.34 -3.67 -27.32
CA ASN A 69 -6.24 -3.83 -26.19
C ASN A 69 -7.62 -4.26 -26.67
N GLU A 70 -8.29 -5.07 -25.86
CA GLU A 70 -9.71 -5.33 -26.06
C GLU A 70 -10.52 -4.03 -25.96
N LYS A 71 -11.71 -4.04 -26.56
CA LYS A 71 -12.70 -2.97 -26.34
C LYS A 71 -13.43 -3.21 -25.01
N TYR A 72 -12.66 -3.26 -23.93
CA TYR A 72 -13.16 -3.57 -22.60
C TYR A 72 -14.07 -2.46 -22.07
N ALA A 73 -15.07 -2.84 -21.26
CA ALA A 73 -16.08 -1.94 -20.70
C ALA A 73 -15.96 -1.77 -19.17
N SER A 74 -15.06 -2.51 -18.52
CA SER A 74 -14.81 -2.47 -17.07
C SER A 74 -13.32 -2.60 -16.81
N THR A 75 -12.89 -3.46 -15.88
CA THR A 75 -11.48 -3.77 -15.67
C THR A 75 -10.91 -4.55 -16.85
N TYR A 76 -9.60 -4.42 -17.06
CA TYR A 76 -8.87 -5.16 -18.09
C TYR A 76 -7.48 -5.54 -17.60
N VAL A 77 -7.16 -6.82 -17.72
CA VAL A 77 -5.89 -7.39 -17.25
C VAL A 77 -5.12 -7.92 -18.45
N PHE A 78 -3.84 -7.61 -18.52
CA PHE A 78 -2.96 -8.17 -19.54
C PHE A 78 -1.51 -8.29 -19.02
N PRO A 79 -0.72 -9.24 -19.55
CA PRO A 79 0.70 -9.35 -19.21
C PRO A 79 1.44 -8.05 -19.52
N ASN A 80 2.28 -7.61 -18.60
CA ASN A 80 3.06 -6.39 -18.80
C ASN A 80 4.03 -6.58 -19.97
N ASP A 81 3.93 -5.68 -20.96
CA ASP A 81 4.78 -5.67 -22.16
C ASP A 81 6.28 -5.56 -21.82
N TYR A 82 6.62 -4.95 -20.67
CA TYR A 82 7.97 -4.82 -20.13
C TYR A 82 8.01 -5.37 -18.70
N ALA A 83 7.74 -6.67 -18.56
CA ALA A 83 7.75 -7.36 -17.27
C ALA A 83 9.13 -7.27 -16.57
N ALA A 84 9.11 -7.06 -15.25
CA ALA A 84 10.32 -6.99 -14.43
C ALA A 84 10.93 -8.39 -14.15
N VAL A 85 10.10 -9.42 -14.22
CA VAL A 85 10.47 -10.84 -14.05
C VAL A 85 9.74 -11.70 -15.09
N HIS A 86 10.31 -12.86 -15.40
CA HIS A 86 9.76 -13.78 -16.38
C HIS A 86 9.48 -15.15 -15.76
N ALA A 87 8.44 -15.82 -16.25
CA ALA A 87 8.05 -17.15 -15.77
C ALA A 87 9.08 -18.19 -16.21
N GLU A 88 9.56 -18.07 -17.45
CA GLU A 88 10.58 -18.93 -18.02
C GLU A 88 11.92 -18.19 -18.13
N GLN A 89 12.92 -18.70 -17.42
CA GLN A 89 14.32 -18.28 -17.54
C GLN A 89 15.25 -19.38 -17.01
N PRO A 90 16.54 -19.39 -17.42
CA PRO A 90 17.53 -20.31 -16.88
C PRO A 90 17.73 -20.17 -15.37
N ASP A 91 18.02 -21.27 -14.70
CA ASP A 91 18.46 -21.24 -13.30
C ASP A 91 19.91 -20.73 -13.20
N CYS A 92 20.20 -20.00 -12.13
CA CYS A 92 21.54 -19.54 -11.81
C CYS A 92 22.31 -20.71 -11.18
N ASP A 93 23.13 -21.37 -11.99
CA ASP A 93 24.00 -22.44 -11.52
C ASP A 93 25.36 -21.92 -11.01
N THR A 94 26.18 -22.85 -10.50
CA THR A 94 27.53 -22.52 -9.99
C THR A 94 28.42 -21.92 -11.08
N ALA A 95 28.24 -22.28 -12.34
CA ALA A 95 29.04 -21.76 -13.44
C ALA A 95 28.66 -20.30 -13.74
N ALA A 96 27.37 -19.96 -13.73
CA ALA A 96 26.88 -18.59 -13.83
C ALA A 96 27.39 -17.73 -12.67
N LEU A 97 27.32 -18.24 -11.43
CA LEU A 97 27.81 -17.52 -10.26
C LEU A 97 29.33 -17.27 -10.32
N ALA A 98 30.10 -18.24 -10.81
CA ALA A 98 31.54 -18.09 -10.99
C ALA A 98 31.92 -16.96 -11.97
N GLN A 99 31.04 -16.56 -12.89
CA GLN A 99 31.29 -15.42 -13.79
C GLN A 99 31.34 -14.07 -13.06
N VAL A 100 30.64 -13.94 -11.93
CA VAL A 100 30.58 -12.69 -11.15
C VAL A 100 31.36 -12.78 -9.83
N ALA A 101 31.38 -13.95 -9.19
CA ALA A 101 32.05 -14.19 -7.91
C ALA A 101 33.46 -14.81 -8.05
N GLY A 102 33.83 -15.28 -9.25
CA GLY A 102 35.11 -15.94 -9.50
C GLY A 102 35.30 -17.16 -8.58
N GLN A 103 36.46 -17.22 -7.92
CA GLN A 103 36.80 -18.27 -6.97
C GLN A 103 35.97 -18.22 -5.68
N ASN A 104 35.20 -17.15 -5.45
CA ASN A 104 34.36 -16.98 -4.27
C ASN A 104 32.90 -17.43 -4.48
N ALA A 105 32.61 -18.20 -5.52
CA ALA A 105 31.25 -18.68 -5.80
C ALA A 105 30.61 -19.50 -4.67
N SER A 106 31.40 -20.05 -3.74
CA SER A 106 30.91 -20.75 -2.54
C SER A 106 30.91 -19.89 -1.28
N SER A 107 31.17 -18.59 -1.37
CA SER A 107 31.23 -17.66 -0.23
C SER A 107 29.83 -17.19 0.18
N GLU A 108 29.61 -17.04 1.49
CA GLU A 108 28.38 -16.43 2.03
C GLU A 108 28.21 -14.95 1.64
N LEU A 109 29.29 -14.29 1.18
CA LEU A 109 29.27 -12.88 0.79
C LEU A 109 28.70 -12.64 -0.62
N PHE A 110 28.73 -13.66 -1.50
CA PHE A 110 28.35 -13.54 -2.90
C PHE A 110 27.26 -14.54 -3.23
N ARG A 111 26.07 -14.31 -2.66
CA ARG A 111 24.89 -15.14 -2.89
C ARG A 111 24.04 -14.56 -4.01
N VAL A 112 23.66 -15.40 -4.95
CA VAL A 112 22.72 -15.10 -6.03
C VAL A 112 21.69 -16.21 -6.09
N GLU A 113 20.43 -15.82 -6.23
CA GLU A 113 19.31 -16.74 -6.37
C GLU A 113 18.53 -16.32 -7.62
N SER A 114 18.14 -17.29 -8.46
CA SER A 114 17.25 -17.01 -9.59
C SER A 114 15.89 -16.61 -9.08
N THR A 115 15.24 -15.63 -9.72
CA THR A 115 13.88 -15.23 -9.39
C THR A 115 12.98 -15.32 -10.61
N ARG A 116 11.90 -16.09 -10.52
CA ARG A 116 10.90 -16.26 -11.58
C ARG A 116 9.61 -15.55 -11.18
N GLY A 117 8.78 -15.23 -12.16
CA GLY A 117 7.49 -14.63 -11.86
C GLY A 117 6.70 -14.16 -13.06
N GLN A 118 5.58 -13.50 -12.77
CA GLN A 118 4.68 -12.94 -13.76
C GLN A 118 4.33 -11.50 -13.39
N CYS A 119 4.40 -10.59 -14.36
CA CYS A 119 3.96 -9.20 -14.20
C CYS A 119 2.75 -8.93 -15.08
N SER A 120 1.68 -8.38 -14.49
CA SER A 120 0.47 -7.96 -15.21
C SER A 120 0.10 -6.52 -14.88
N VAL A 121 -0.57 -5.86 -15.83
CA VAL A 121 -1.20 -4.55 -15.64
C VAL A 121 -2.71 -4.75 -15.49
N VAL A 122 -3.33 -4.00 -14.58
CA VAL A 122 -4.78 -4.03 -14.31
C VAL A 122 -5.36 -2.64 -14.53
N CYS A 123 -6.02 -2.41 -15.65
CA CYS A 123 -6.78 -1.18 -15.88
C CYS A 123 -8.06 -1.22 -15.03
N PHE A 124 -8.35 -0.13 -14.31
CA PHE A 124 -9.50 -0.09 -13.39
C PHE A 124 -10.82 0.30 -14.08
N SER A 125 -10.75 1.05 -15.19
CA SER A 125 -11.93 1.54 -15.91
C SER A 125 -11.56 1.87 -17.35
N PRO A 126 -12.49 1.78 -18.33
CA PRO A 126 -12.24 2.30 -19.69
C PRO A 126 -12.07 3.82 -19.73
N ARG A 127 -12.48 4.53 -18.67
CA ARG A 127 -12.45 5.99 -18.56
C ARG A 127 -11.08 6.50 -18.16
N HIS A 128 -10.43 7.18 -19.09
CA HIS A 128 -9.08 7.75 -18.89
C HIS A 128 -9.05 8.98 -17.99
N ASP A 129 -10.19 9.65 -17.81
CA ASP A 129 -10.35 10.87 -17.03
C ASP A 129 -10.66 10.64 -15.56
N LEU A 130 -10.82 9.39 -15.13
CA LEU A 130 -11.13 9.05 -13.75
C LEU A 130 -9.90 8.54 -13.00
N THR A 131 -9.98 8.64 -11.67
CA THR A 131 -9.11 7.97 -10.71
C THR A 131 -9.97 7.18 -9.72
N LEU A 132 -9.35 6.34 -8.88
CA LEU A 132 -10.06 5.51 -7.90
C LEU A 132 -11.15 6.26 -7.07
N PRO A 133 -10.92 7.46 -6.51
CA PRO A 133 -11.96 8.17 -5.75
C PRO A 133 -13.16 8.64 -6.58
N GLU A 134 -13.02 8.70 -7.90
CA GLU A 134 -14.05 9.17 -8.84
C GLU A 134 -14.86 8.01 -9.45
N LEU A 135 -14.42 6.77 -9.25
CA LEU A 135 -15.20 5.57 -9.57
C LEU A 135 -16.28 5.36 -8.52
N THR A 136 -17.43 4.82 -8.91
CA THR A 136 -18.49 4.40 -7.99
C THR A 136 -18.06 3.20 -7.14
N PRO A 137 -18.67 2.95 -5.96
CA PRO A 137 -18.38 1.75 -5.18
C PRO A 137 -18.55 0.45 -5.97
N SER A 138 -19.56 0.39 -6.85
CA SER A 138 -19.78 -0.78 -7.72
C SER A 138 -18.66 -1.00 -8.73
N GLU A 139 -18.08 0.06 -9.28
CA GLU A 139 -16.93 -0.03 -10.20
C GLU A 139 -15.67 -0.46 -9.45
N ILE A 140 -15.44 0.07 -8.25
CA ILE A 140 -14.31 -0.34 -7.40
C ILE A 140 -14.50 -1.79 -6.92
N SER A 141 -15.73 -2.25 -6.67
CA SER A 141 -15.98 -3.68 -6.41
C SER A 141 -15.56 -4.57 -7.58
N GLN A 142 -15.66 -4.12 -8.84
CA GLN A 142 -15.12 -4.88 -9.97
C GLN A 142 -13.59 -4.95 -9.94
N VAL A 143 -12.92 -3.87 -9.51
CA VAL A 143 -11.46 -3.87 -9.29
C VAL A 143 -11.08 -4.89 -8.22
N VAL A 144 -11.77 -4.88 -7.07
CA VAL A 144 -11.54 -5.85 -5.98
C VAL A 144 -11.79 -7.28 -6.45
N ARG A 145 -12.86 -7.55 -7.21
CA ARG A 145 -13.12 -8.88 -7.78
C ARG A 145 -12.06 -9.31 -8.78
N THR A 146 -11.54 -8.36 -9.56
CA THR A 146 -10.42 -8.61 -10.47
C THR A 146 -9.17 -9.03 -9.68
N TRP A 147 -8.88 -8.36 -8.57
CA TRP A 147 -7.81 -8.76 -7.66
C TRP A 147 -8.05 -10.14 -7.02
N GLN A 148 -9.30 -10.46 -6.64
CA GLN A 148 -9.66 -11.79 -6.15
C GLN A 148 -9.41 -12.88 -7.18
N ALA A 149 -9.81 -12.65 -8.44
CA ALA A 149 -9.60 -13.60 -9.53
C ALA A 149 -8.09 -13.81 -9.76
N ILE A 150 -7.32 -12.72 -9.89
CA ILE A 150 -5.87 -12.80 -10.11
C ILE A 150 -5.18 -13.54 -8.95
N TYR A 151 -5.50 -13.21 -7.70
CA TYR A 151 -4.91 -13.92 -6.57
C TYR A 151 -5.32 -15.38 -6.56
N SER A 152 -6.58 -15.70 -6.84
CA SER A 152 -7.07 -17.08 -6.85
C SER A 152 -6.38 -17.93 -7.91
N ASP A 153 -6.17 -17.39 -9.10
CA ASP A 153 -5.53 -18.09 -10.22
C ASP A 153 -4.04 -18.32 -9.94
N LEU A 154 -3.34 -17.29 -9.44
CA LEU A 154 -1.90 -17.34 -9.20
C LEU A 154 -1.53 -18.03 -7.89
N SER A 155 -2.38 -18.01 -6.86
CA SER A 155 -2.09 -18.64 -5.56
C SER A 155 -2.09 -20.17 -5.62
N ASP A 156 -2.73 -20.73 -6.63
CA ASP A 156 -2.86 -22.17 -6.81
C ASP A 156 -1.72 -22.73 -7.71
N ASP A 157 -0.87 -21.86 -8.29
CA ASP A 157 0.33 -22.22 -9.05
C ASP A 157 1.52 -22.50 -8.11
N PRO A 158 2.08 -23.72 -8.08
CA PRO A 158 3.21 -24.07 -7.21
C PRO A 158 4.51 -23.32 -7.55
N ALA A 159 4.61 -22.69 -8.72
CA ALA A 159 5.75 -21.85 -9.09
C ALA A 159 5.71 -20.45 -8.47
N ILE A 160 4.56 -20.04 -7.90
CA ILE A 160 4.37 -18.73 -7.29
C ILE A 160 4.43 -18.86 -5.77
N GLY A 161 5.34 -18.11 -5.15
CA GLY A 161 5.43 -17.97 -3.70
C GLY A 161 4.60 -16.81 -3.16
N TYR A 162 4.45 -15.72 -3.92
CA TYR A 162 3.71 -14.53 -3.46
C TYR A 162 3.11 -13.73 -4.62
N VAL A 163 1.95 -13.12 -4.38
CA VAL A 163 1.26 -12.25 -5.35
C VAL A 163 1.14 -10.84 -4.78
N GLN A 164 1.94 -9.90 -5.30
CA GLN A 164 1.91 -8.50 -4.90
C GLN A 164 1.01 -7.69 -5.81
N LEU A 165 -0.14 -7.25 -5.29
CA LEU A 165 -1.04 -6.29 -5.92
C LEU A 165 -0.65 -4.88 -5.45
N PHE A 166 -0.51 -3.92 -6.38
CA PHE A 166 -0.17 -2.53 -6.03
C PHE A 166 -0.62 -1.51 -7.08
N GLU A 167 -0.73 -0.24 -6.70
CA GLU A 167 -0.97 0.91 -7.59
C GLU A 167 0.05 2.01 -7.29
N ASN A 168 0.54 2.67 -8.35
CA ASN A 168 1.28 3.93 -8.25
C ASN A 168 0.44 5.03 -8.92
N LYS A 169 -0.12 5.94 -8.11
CA LYS A 169 -0.94 7.06 -8.56
C LYS A 169 -0.11 8.35 -8.60
N GLY A 170 -0.11 9.00 -9.76
CA GLY A 170 0.49 10.31 -9.98
C GLY A 170 2.00 10.26 -10.31
N ALA A 171 2.46 11.25 -11.10
CA ALA A 171 3.85 11.31 -11.57
C ALA A 171 4.87 11.38 -10.42
N MET A 172 4.49 11.98 -9.28
CA MET A 172 5.32 12.07 -8.07
C MET A 172 5.72 10.70 -7.49
N MET A 173 4.94 9.65 -7.81
CA MET A 173 5.15 8.27 -7.39
C MET A 173 5.70 7.39 -8.53
N GLY A 174 6.23 7.99 -9.59
CA GLY A 174 6.83 7.26 -10.71
C GLY A 174 5.83 6.66 -11.69
N CYS A 175 4.54 7.05 -11.62
CA CYS A 175 3.54 6.62 -12.59
C CYS A 175 3.81 7.28 -13.97
N SER A 176 4.02 6.46 -15.00
CA SER A 176 4.35 6.91 -16.35
C SER A 176 3.16 7.01 -17.31
N ASN A 177 1.98 6.49 -16.91
CA ASN A 177 0.74 6.59 -17.70
C ASN A 177 -0.42 7.06 -16.83
N PRO A 178 -1.14 8.13 -17.24
CA PRO A 178 -2.21 8.70 -16.43
C PRO A 178 -3.53 7.92 -16.43
N HIS A 179 -3.68 6.85 -17.21
CA HIS A 179 -4.88 6.01 -17.17
C HIS A 179 -4.99 5.27 -15.82
N PRO A 180 -6.18 5.14 -15.19
CA PRO A 180 -6.31 4.51 -13.89
C PRO A 180 -5.98 3.02 -13.95
N HIS A 181 -4.88 2.61 -13.33
CA HIS A 181 -4.42 1.22 -13.34
C HIS A 181 -3.59 0.87 -12.11
N GLY A 182 -3.55 -0.42 -11.81
CA GLY A 182 -2.61 -1.05 -10.90
C GLY A 182 -1.74 -2.07 -11.62
N GLN A 183 -0.90 -2.75 -10.86
CA GLN A 183 0.00 -3.79 -11.31
C GLN A 183 -0.07 -4.99 -10.37
N VAL A 184 0.27 -6.16 -10.93
CA VAL A 184 0.42 -7.40 -10.17
C VAL A 184 1.74 -8.02 -10.51
N TRP A 185 2.60 -8.19 -9.51
CA TRP A 185 3.85 -8.92 -9.65
C TRP A 185 3.75 -10.18 -8.78
N ALA A 186 3.72 -11.33 -9.42
CA ALA A 186 3.78 -12.62 -8.74
C ALA A 186 5.19 -13.18 -8.85
N LEU A 187 5.79 -13.57 -7.73
CA LEU A 187 7.18 -14.03 -7.65
C LEU A 187 7.24 -15.44 -7.08
N SER A 188 8.31 -16.18 -7.42
CA SER A 188 8.61 -17.49 -6.81
C SER A 188 8.89 -17.41 -5.32
N GLU A 189 9.41 -16.29 -4.85
CA GLU A 189 9.75 -16.03 -3.45
C GLU A 189 8.75 -15.10 -2.77
N VAL A 190 8.73 -15.09 -1.44
CA VAL A 190 8.11 -14.01 -0.67
C VAL A 190 9.04 -12.79 -0.67
N PRO A 191 8.60 -11.61 -1.17
CA PRO A 191 9.44 -10.40 -1.22
C PRO A 191 9.78 -9.88 0.19
N SER A 192 10.79 -9.01 0.26
CA SER A 192 11.37 -8.54 1.52
C SER A 192 10.35 -7.92 2.50
N GLU A 193 9.50 -7.02 2.05
CA GLU A 193 8.54 -6.33 2.93
C GLU A 193 7.49 -7.31 3.50
N PRO A 194 6.75 -8.11 2.69
CA PRO A 194 5.90 -9.18 3.23
C PRO A 194 6.64 -10.20 4.10
N ALA A 195 7.90 -10.54 3.78
CA ALA A 195 8.68 -11.50 4.57
C ALA A 195 8.96 -10.98 6.00
N LEU A 196 9.27 -9.69 6.16
CA LEU A 196 9.42 -9.04 7.46
C LEU A 196 8.11 -9.11 8.26
N GLU A 197 6.99 -8.78 7.61
CA GLU A 197 5.68 -8.82 8.26
C GLU A 197 5.28 -10.23 8.69
N ILE A 198 5.42 -11.22 7.81
CA ILE A 198 5.08 -12.61 8.12
C ILE A 198 5.92 -13.11 9.30
N ALA A 199 7.21 -12.78 9.34
CA ALA A 199 8.06 -13.13 10.47
C ALA A 199 7.58 -12.50 11.78
N ALA A 200 7.17 -11.23 11.76
CA ALA A 200 6.67 -10.53 12.94
C ALA A 200 5.29 -11.03 13.39
N LEU A 201 4.38 -11.30 12.46
CA LEU A 201 3.07 -11.89 12.70
C LEU A 201 3.20 -13.29 13.33
N LYS A 202 4.08 -14.13 12.79
CA LYS A 202 4.41 -15.45 13.32
C LYS A 202 5.00 -15.37 14.73
N LYS A 203 5.94 -14.45 14.96
CA LYS A 203 6.55 -14.19 16.28
C LYS A 203 5.49 -13.77 17.31
N PHE A 204 4.56 -12.90 16.92
CA PHE A 204 3.44 -12.48 17.77
C PHE A 204 2.53 -13.68 18.08
N HIS A 205 2.09 -14.41 17.06
CA HIS A 205 1.24 -15.58 17.23
C HIS A 205 1.88 -16.59 18.19
N ALA A 206 3.13 -17.00 17.96
CA ALA A 206 3.83 -17.96 18.81
C ALA A 206 3.94 -17.51 20.28
N LYS A 207 4.15 -16.21 20.52
CA LYS A 207 4.22 -15.63 21.88
C LYS A 207 2.88 -15.67 22.61
N HIS A 208 1.76 -15.62 21.89
CA HIS A 208 0.43 -15.47 22.46
C HIS A 208 -0.44 -16.75 22.35
N ALA A 209 -0.04 -17.71 21.52
CA ALA A 209 -0.78 -18.95 21.21
C ALA A 209 -1.13 -19.79 22.44
N ALA A 210 -0.29 -19.78 23.48
CA ALA A 210 -0.56 -20.51 24.72
C ALA A 210 -1.79 -19.99 25.49
N LYS A 211 -2.17 -18.73 25.28
CA LYS A 211 -3.35 -18.10 25.90
C LYS A 211 -4.53 -18.00 24.95
N ASP A 212 -4.24 -17.79 23.67
CA ASP A 212 -5.23 -17.67 22.61
C ASP A 212 -4.69 -18.33 21.34
N PRO A 213 -5.15 -19.54 20.96
CA PRO A 213 -4.68 -20.23 19.77
C PRO A 213 -5.04 -19.50 18.47
N HIS A 214 -5.89 -18.47 18.52
CA HIS A 214 -6.23 -17.60 17.38
C HIS A 214 -5.58 -16.21 17.50
N ALA A 215 -4.56 -16.06 18.35
CA ALA A 215 -3.87 -14.80 18.53
C ALA A 215 -3.33 -14.25 17.20
N CYS A 216 -3.86 -13.09 16.80
CA CYS A 216 -3.46 -12.35 15.61
C CYS A 216 -3.09 -10.91 16.00
N LEU A 217 -1.95 -10.45 15.48
CA LEU A 217 -1.39 -9.13 15.77
C LEU A 217 -2.36 -8.03 15.31
N LEU A 218 -2.80 -8.08 14.05
CA LEU A 218 -3.66 -7.05 13.48
C LEU A 218 -5.09 -7.09 14.03
N CYS A 219 -5.64 -8.26 14.35
CA CYS A 219 -6.90 -8.37 15.12
C CYS A 219 -6.79 -7.66 16.48
N SER A 220 -5.68 -7.89 17.21
CA SER A 220 -5.42 -7.24 18.49
C SER A 220 -5.26 -5.72 18.33
N TYR A 221 -4.60 -5.30 17.26
CA TYR A 221 -4.38 -3.89 16.95
C TYR A 221 -5.67 -3.15 16.59
N VAL A 222 -6.54 -3.74 15.76
CA VAL A 222 -7.87 -3.17 15.44
C VAL A 222 -8.68 -2.92 16.71
N LYS A 223 -8.75 -3.91 17.61
CA LYS A 223 -9.48 -3.78 18.88
C LYS A 223 -8.90 -2.67 19.77
N ALA A 224 -7.57 -2.53 19.79
CA ALA A 224 -6.90 -1.46 20.52
C ALA A 224 -7.23 -0.08 19.90
N GLU A 225 -7.27 0.02 18.58
CA GLU A 225 -7.63 1.27 17.88
C GLU A 225 -9.09 1.66 18.06
N GLU A 226 -10.01 0.68 18.09
CA GLU A 226 -11.42 0.94 18.47
C GLU A 226 -11.53 1.49 19.89
N THR A 227 -10.78 0.91 20.83
CA THR A 227 -10.74 1.37 22.23
C THR A 227 -10.19 2.79 22.33
N ASN A 228 -9.11 3.08 21.59
CA ASN A 228 -8.49 4.41 21.56
C ASN A 228 -9.37 5.46 20.90
N ALA A 229 -10.11 5.10 19.84
CA ALA A 229 -11.07 5.98 19.20
C ALA A 229 -12.24 6.32 20.13
N ALA A 230 -12.71 5.34 20.92
CA ALA A 230 -13.76 5.55 21.91
C ALA A 230 -13.29 6.39 23.13
N ALA A 231 -12.01 6.36 23.46
CA ALA A 231 -11.44 7.11 24.59
C ALA A 231 -11.37 8.63 24.34
N GLY A 232 -11.22 9.08 23.09
CA GLY A 232 -11.26 10.49 22.73
C GLY A 232 -10.41 10.86 21.52
N GLU A 233 -10.56 12.11 21.07
CA GLU A 233 -9.93 12.59 19.84
C GLU A 233 -8.40 12.63 19.91
N SER A 234 -7.82 12.84 21.10
CA SER A 234 -6.36 12.88 21.31
C SER A 234 -5.67 11.53 21.08
N THR A 235 -6.40 10.43 21.11
CA THR A 235 -5.90 9.07 20.86
C THR A 235 -6.46 8.44 19.60
N ASN A 236 -7.40 9.11 18.93
CA ASN A 236 -8.13 8.56 17.79
C ASN A 236 -7.31 8.66 16.50
N ARG A 237 -6.94 7.50 15.94
CA ARG A 237 -6.26 7.37 14.65
C ARG A 237 -7.14 6.82 13.53
N VAL A 238 -8.39 6.46 13.82
CA VAL A 238 -9.35 5.94 12.84
C VAL A 238 -9.81 7.05 11.93
N VAL A 239 -9.64 6.92 10.61
CA VAL A 239 -10.09 7.91 9.62
C VAL A 239 -11.54 7.66 9.20
N LEU A 240 -11.87 6.40 8.91
CA LEU A 240 -13.22 5.95 8.62
C LEU A 240 -13.32 4.43 8.83
N GLN A 241 -14.52 3.91 9.03
CA GLN A 241 -14.77 2.47 9.18
C GLN A 241 -16.18 2.11 8.72
N ASN A 242 -16.36 0.84 8.32
CA ASN A 242 -17.66 0.20 8.14
C ASN A 242 -17.68 -1.12 8.92
N ASP A 243 -18.67 -1.99 8.69
CA ASP A 243 -18.77 -3.23 9.48
C ASP A 243 -17.57 -4.18 9.27
N SER A 244 -16.89 -4.11 8.13
CA SER A 244 -15.87 -5.09 7.73
C SER A 244 -14.44 -4.55 7.79
N PHE A 245 -14.25 -3.25 7.62
CA PHE A 245 -12.91 -2.65 7.51
C PHE A 245 -12.78 -1.38 8.34
N MET A 246 -11.53 -1.11 8.73
CA MET A 246 -11.11 0.12 9.37
C MET A 246 -9.97 0.74 8.57
N ALA A 247 -10.12 2.01 8.19
CA ALA A 247 -9.05 2.83 7.63
C ALA A 247 -8.52 3.74 8.73
N LEU A 248 -7.23 3.68 9.00
CA LEU A 248 -6.59 4.41 10.09
C LEU A 248 -5.20 4.92 9.67
N VAL A 249 -4.68 5.91 10.38
CA VAL A 249 -3.24 6.27 10.31
C VAL A 249 -2.50 5.39 11.33
N PRO A 250 -1.63 4.45 10.92
CA PRO A 250 -0.98 3.55 11.86
C PRO A 250 -0.24 4.31 12.96
N PHE A 251 -0.21 3.77 14.17
CA PHE A 251 0.54 4.35 15.29
C PHE A 251 2.02 4.58 14.91
N TRP A 252 2.56 3.70 14.06
CA TRP A 252 3.91 3.69 13.53
C TRP A 252 4.05 4.24 12.11
N ALA A 253 3.08 5.02 11.62
CA ALA A 253 3.10 5.57 10.27
C ALA A 253 4.41 6.34 9.98
N VAL A 254 5.00 6.20 8.80
CA VAL A 254 6.20 6.94 8.35
C VAL A 254 5.81 8.13 7.48
N TRP A 255 4.93 7.91 6.50
CA TRP A 255 4.48 8.96 5.59
C TRP A 255 3.52 9.93 6.30
N PRO A 256 3.44 11.21 5.86
CA PRO A 256 2.72 12.24 6.59
C PRO A 256 1.27 11.88 6.88
N PHE A 257 0.58 11.43 5.83
CA PHE A 257 -0.80 10.98 5.85
C PHE A 257 -0.90 9.50 5.49
N GLU A 258 0.10 8.70 5.88
CA GLU A 258 0.04 7.24 5.70
C GLU A 258 -1.25 6.65 6.26
N THR A 259 -1.86 5.71 5.55
CA THR A 259 -2.98 4.96 6.10
C THR A 259 -2.87 3.48 5.82
N MET A 260 -3.47 2.70 6.72
CA MET A 260 -3.71 1.28 6.54
C MET A 260 -5.21 1.03 6.53
N ILE A 261 -5.70 0.29 5.54
CA ILE A 261 -7.03 -0.35 5.59
C ILE A 261 -6.82 -1.77 6.10
N VAL A 262 -7.48 -2.14 7.18
CA VAL A 262 -7.35 -3.46 7.81
C VAL A 262 -8.72 -4.11 8.00
N ALA A 263 -8.82 -5.40 7.71
CA ALA A 263 -10.04 -6.17 7.97
C ALA A 263 -10.30 -6.26 9.48
N LYS A 264 -11.56 -6.05 9.91
CA LYS A 264 -11.94 -6.10 11.33
C LYS A 264 -12.04 -7.53 11.86
N SER A 265 -12.38 -8.48 11.00
CA SER A 265 -12.29 -9.93 11.26
C SER A 265 -10.99 -10.50 10.70
N HIS A 266 -10.53 -11.62 11.25
CA HIS A 266 -9.37 -12.34 10.72
C HIS A 266 -9.68 -12.88 9.32
N ILE A 267 -8.97 -12.37 8.32
CA ILE A 267 -9.05 -12.77 6.91
C ILE A 267 -7.61 -12.77 6.41
N SER A 268 -7.10 -13.88 5.91
CA SER A 268 -5.66 -13.99 5.57
C SER A 268 -5.33 -13.41 4.19
N ASN A 269 -6.28 -13.46 3.26
CA ASN A 269 -6.10 -12.98 1.89
C ASN A 269 -7.40 -12.55 1.22
N ILE A 270 -7.26 -11.89 0.08
CA ILE A 270 -8.39 -11.29 -0.64
C ILE A 270 -9.39 -12.34 -1.18
N LYS A 271 -8.97 -13.57 -1.49
CA LYS A 271 -9.84 -14.66 -1.96
C LYS A 271 -10.88 -15.08 -0.92
N GLN A 272 -10.64 -14.81 0.36
CA GLN A 272 -11.57 -15.12 1.45
C GLN A 272 -12.68 -14.06 1.65
N LEU A 273 -12.63 -12.92 0.95
CA LEU A 273 -13.68 -11.91 1.07
C LEU A 273 -15.00 -12.39 0.45
N ASP A 274 -16.08 -12.27 1.21
CA ASP A 274 -17.44 -12.44 0.69
C ASP A 274 -17.93 -11.20 -0.09
N ASP A 275 -19.11 -11.30 -0.72
CA ASP A 275 -19.67 -10.22 -1.54
C ASP A 275 -19.94 -8.93 -0.75
N LYS A 276 -20.32 -9.04 0.54
CA LYS A 276 -20.54 -7.90 1.42
C LYS A 276 -19.21 -7.22 1.73
N GLN A 277 -18.18 -8.00 2.05
CA GLN A 277 -16.84 -7.52 2.33
C GLN A 277 -16.17 -6.91 1.10
N VAL A 278 -16.40 -7.44 -0.11
CA VAL A 278 -15.95 -6.81 -1.37
C VAL A 278 -16.56 -5.41 -1.54
N THR A 279 -17.86 -5.29 -1.27
CA THR A 279 -18.56 -3.99 -1.32
C THR A 279 -18.02 -3.02 -0.27
N HIS A 280 -17.85 -3.50 0.97
CA HIS A 280 -17.30 -2.70 2.06
C HIS A 280 -15.85 -2.27 1.82
N LEU A 281 -15.02 -3.11 1.20
CA LEU A 281 -13.66 -2.73 0.81
C LEU A 281 -13.68 -1.63 -0.26
N ALA A 282 -14.56 -1.75 -1.24
CA ALA A 282 -14.74 -0.74 -2.28
C ALA A 282 -15.18 0.62 -1.70
N GLU A 283 -16.17 0.63 -0.81
CA GLU A 283 -16.66 1.83 -0.14
C GLU A 283 -15.59 2.51 0.71
N ILE A 284 -14.84 1.74 1.50
CA ILE A 284 -13.82 2.32 2.39
C ILE A 284 -12.61 2.83 1.59
N MET A 285 -12.23 2.15 0.50
CA MET A 285 -11.19 2.63 -0.43
C MET A 285 -11.61 3.93 -1.10
N GLN A 286 -12.85 4.02 -1.60
CA GLN A 286 -13.39 5.25 -2.18
C GLN A 286 -13.40 6.38 -1.15
N GLY A 287 -13.98 6.13 0.03
CA GLY A 287 -14.08 7.14 1.08
C GLY A 287 -12.72 7.64 1.57
N LEU A 288 -11.72 6.76 1.67
CA LEU A 288 -10.35 7.12 2.00
C LEU A 288 -9.70 7.97 0.90
N THR A 289 -9.77 7.51 -0.35
CA THR A 289 -9.12 8.23 -1.47
C THR A 289 -9.81 9.55 -1.80
N CYS A 290 -11.12 9.69 -1.56
CA CYS A 290 -11.82 10.97 -1.62
C CYS A 290 -11.27 11.95 -0.57
N ARG A 291 -11.04 11.49 0.66
CA ARG A 291 -10.45 12.33 1.73
C ARG A 291 -9.03 12.75 1.37
N TYR A 292 -8.26 11.88 0.73
CA TYR A 292 -6.94 12.25 0.22
C TYR A 292 -7.02 13.39 -0.81
N ASP A 293 -7.86 13.25 -1.84
CA ASP A 293 -7.97 14.27 -2.88
C ASP A 293 -8.55 15.59 -2.33
N ASN A 294 -9.45 15.51 -1.35
CA ASN A 294 -10.03 16.66 -0.65
C ASN A 294 -9.04 17.40 0.25
N LEU A 295 -8.00 16.73 0.76
CA LEU A 295 -7.08 17.30 1.76
C LEU A 295 -6.38 18.55 1.24
N PHE A 296 -5.99 18.53 -0.04
CA PHE A 296 -5.37 19.67 -0.73
C PHE A 296 -6.08 20.06 -2.04
N GLN A 297 -7.31 19.56 -2.24
CA GLN A 297 -8.14 19.79 -3.43
C GLN A 297 -7.35 19.51 -4.74
N CYS A 298 -6.71 18.35 -4.81
CA CYS A 298 -5.91 17.92 -5.96
C CYS A 298 -5.96 16.40 -6.10
N SER A 299 -5.62 15.86 -7.27
CA SER A 299 -5.41 14.41 -7.42
C SER A 299 -4.22 13.98 -6.56
N PHE A 300 -4.50 13.33 -5.43
CA PHE A 300 -3.51 13.07 -4.38
C PHE A 300 -2.65 11.87 -4.77
N PRO A 301 -1.32 12.03 -4.91
CA PRO A 301 -0.44 10.94 -5.31
C PRO A 301 -0.22 9.97 -4.14
N TYR A 302 -0.07 8.68 -4.45
CA TYR A 302 0.32 7.66 -3.48
C TYR A 302 0.85 6.42 -4.20
N SER A 303 1.62 5.61 -3.49
CA SER A 303 1.76 4.18 -3.78
C SER A 303 0.88 3.43 -2.79
N MET A 304 0.11 2.47 -3.27
CA MET A 304 -0.64 1.58 -2.40
C MET A 304 -0.38 0.13 -2.75
N GLY A 305 -0.50 -0.75 -1.78
CA GLY A 305 -0.26 -2.17 -1.96
C GLY A 305 -1.06 -2.98 -0.97
N LEU A 306 -1.40 -4.20 -1.37
CA LEU A 306 -2.11 -5.15 -0.55
C LEU A 306 -1.11 -6.17 0.00
N HIS A 307 -1.13 -6.36 1.32
CA HIS A 307 -0.40 -7.41 2.01
C HIS A 307 -1.38 -8.48 2.50
N GLN A 308 -1.07 -9.72 2.14
CA GLN A 308 -1.89 -10.91 2.39
C GLN A 308 -1.00 -12.14 2.56
N SER A 309 -1.60 -13.28 2.89
CA SER A 309 -0.89 -14.56 2.92
C SER A 309 -0.22 -14.85 1.57
N PRO A 310 0.96 -15.51 1.55
CA PRO A 310 1.68 -15.83 0.31
C PRO A 310 0.84 -16.66 -0.69
N THR A 311 0.75 -17.96 -0.47
CA THR A 311 -0.18 -18.87 -1.14
C THR A 311 -0.89 -19.72 -0.09
N ALA A 312 -2.04 -20.30 -0.42
CA ALA A 312 -2.83 -21.06 0.55
C ALA A 312 -2.09 -22.29 1.11
N ALA A 313 -1.13 -22.84 0.36
CA ALA A 313 -0.30 -23.97 0.79
C ALA A 313 0.90 -23.56 1.66
N HIS A 314 1.20 -22.26 1.79
CA HIS A 314 2.35 -21.80 2.55
C HIS A 314 2.13 -22.02 4.06
N PRO A 315 3.11 -22.58 4.82
CA PRO A 315 2.94 -22.94 6.23
C PRO A 315 2.62 -21.76 7.15
N ASP A 316 2.99 -20.55 6.73
CA ASP A 316 2.75 -19.31 7.48
C ASP A 316 1.51 -18.54 7.00
N ALA A 317 0.67 -19.11 6.12
CA ALA A 317 -0.51 -18.42 5.59
C ALA A 317 -1.52 -18.03 6.69
N ASP A 318 -1.72 -18.89 7.68
CA ASP A 318 -2.75 -18.70 8.72
C ASP A 318 -2.46 -17.54 9.68
N CYS A 319 -1.18 -17.19 9.89
CA CYS A 319 -0.81 -16.07 10.77
C CYS A 319 -0.92 -14.71 10.07
N CYS A 320 -1.09 -14.70 8.74
CA CYS A 320 -1.26 -13.50 7.95
C CYS A 320 -2.65 -12.91 8.13
N HIS A 321 -2.76 -11.58 7.97
CA HIS A 321 -4.03 -10.85 8.06
C HIS A 321 -4.05 -9.77 6.97
N LEU A 322 -5.09 -9.78 6.14
CA LEU A 322 -5.28 -8.92 4.98
C LEU A 322 -5.34 -7.44 5.39
N HIS A 323 -4.44 -6.65 4.80
CA HIS A 323 -4.43 -5.21 4.96
C HIS A 323 -3.84 -4.53 3.72
N LEU A 324 -4.20 -3.26 3.52
CA LEU A 324 -3.71 -2.43 2.43
C LEU A 324 -2.98 -1.23 3.01
N HIS A 325 -1.79 -0.96 2.48
CA HIS A 325 -1.00 0.22 2.83
C HIS A 325 -1.17 1.31 1.78
N PHE A 326 -1.20 2.57 2.22
CA PHE A 326 -1.16 3.76 1.36
C PHE A 326 -0.04 4.68 1.83
N TYR A 327 0.89 4.97 0.92
CA TYR A 327 2.09 5.76 1.14
C TYR A 327 2.07 7.07 0.32
N PRO A 328 1.33 8.10 0.77
CA PRO A 328 1.29 9.38 0.09
C PRO A 328 2.46 10.29 0.46
N PRO A 329 3.09 10.97 -0.52
CA PRO A 329 4.24 11.81 -0.28
C PRO A 329 3.89 13.23 0.19
N LEU A 330 2.68 13.74 -0.09
CA LEU A 330 2.33 15.13 0.22
C LEU A 330 2.28 15.41 1.72
N LEU A 331 2.78 16.58 2.14
CA LEU A 331 2.95 16.93 3.56
C LEU A 331 2.19 18.20 3.96
N ARG A 332 2.38 19.31 3.24
CA ARG A 332 1.86 20.64 3.66
C ARG A 332 0.73 21.16 2.78
N ASN A 333 0.82 20.92 1.49
CA ASN A 333 -0.11 21.34 0.45
C ASN A 333 0.10 20.47 -0.80
N SER A 334 -0.59 20.79 -1.89
CA SER A 334 -0.51 20.09 -3.18
C SER A 334 0.87 20.13 -3.84
N THR A 335 1.78 20.99 -3.38
CA THR A 335 3.08 21.23 -4.01
C THR A 335 4.27 20.89 -3.11
N VAL A 336 4.06 20.51 -1.85
CA VAL A 336 5.14 20.26 -0.88
C VAL A 336 5.03 18.84 -0.34
N ARG A 337 5.99 18.00 -0.75
CA ARG A 337 6.11 16.60 -0.35
C ARG A 337 7.13 16.38 0.77
N LYS A 338 7.02 15.24 1.44
CA LYS A 338 8.06 14.63 2.25
C LYS A 338 9.10 13.96 1.34
N PHE A 339 10.35 14.03 1.78
CA PHE A 339 11.49 13.32 1.22
C PHE A 339 12.01 12.35 2.28
N LEU A 340 12.13 11.07 1.95
CA LEU A 340 12.82 10.07 2.79
C LEU A 340 14.26 9.96 2.27
N VAL A 341 15.14 10.80 2.81
CA VAL A 341 16.53 10.98 2.34
C VAL A 341 17.45 11.20 3.53
N GLY A 342 18.77 11.18 3.34
CA GLY A 342 19.72 11.57 4.38
C GLY A 342 19.62 10.71 5.64
N PHE A 343 19.04 11.27 6.72
CA PHE A 343 18.86 10.54 7.98
C PHE A 343 17.98 9.30 7.78
N GLU A 344 16.87 9.41 7.05
CA GLU A 344 15.96 8.29 6.82
C GLU A 344 16.58 7.15 5.98
N MET A 345 17.61 7.43 5.16
CA MET A 345 18.32 6.40 4.40
C MET A 345 19.49 5.77 5.17
N MET A 346 20.04 6.46 6.18
CA MET A 346 21.28 6.08 6.87
C MET A 346 21.08 5.70 8.35
N ALA A 347 19.89 5.91 8.91
CA ALA A 347 19.58 5.67 10.32
C ALA A 347 18.19 5.06 10.55
N GLU A 348 17.14 5.88 10.63
CA GLU A 348 15.77 5.40 10.82
C GLU A 348 14.74 6.36 10.19
N PRO A 349 13.55 5.88 9.79
CA PRO A 349 12.50 6.74 9.28
C PRO A 349 12.08 7.80 10.30
N GLN A 350 11.84 9.03 9.83
CA GLN A 350 11.42 10.15 10.65
C GLN A 350 10.12 10.76 10.13
N ARG A 351 9.27 11.30 11.01
CA ARG A 351 8.04 12.03 10.63
C ARG A 351 7.88 13.36 11.38
N ASP A 352 7.32 14.34 10.67
CA ASP A 352 7.19 15.74 11.17
C ASP A 352 5.82 16.07 11.79
N LEU A 353 4.80 15.24 11.56
CA LEU A 353 3.40 15.42 11.99
C LEU A 353 3.01 14.20 12.84
N THR A 354 2.22 14.27 13.91
CA THR A 354 1.83 13.01 14.61
C THR A 354 0.79 12.20 13.82
N ALA A 355 0.66 10.90 14.09
CA ALA A 355 -0.35 10.05 13.46
C ALA A 355 -1.77 10.52 13.82
N GLU A 356 -1.97 10.96 15.06
CA GLU A 356 -3.25 11.48 15.57
C GLU A 356 -3.64 12.77 14.84
N GLN A 357 -2.70 13.70 14.63
CA GLN A 357 -2.95 14.93 13.88
C GLN A 357 -3.26 14.66 12.41
N ALA A 358 -2.56 13.71 11.79
CA ALA A 358 -2.84 13.28 10.41
C ALA A 358 -4.25 12.70 10.29
N ALA A 359 -4.62 11.80 11.21
CA ALA A 359 -5.94 11.17 11.21
C ALA A 359 -7.06 12.18 11.44
N ALA A 360 -6.89 13.12 12.38
CA ALA A 360 -7.87 14.18 12.63
C ALA A 360 -8.11 15.06 11.40
N ARG A 361 -7.06 15.43 10.65
CA ARG A 361 -7.18 16.19 9.41
C ARG A 361 -7.94 15.41 8.34
N LEU A 362 -7.65 14.12 8.17
CA LEU A 362 -8.35 13.28 7.20
C LEU A 362 -9.81 13.04 7.59
N ARG A 363 -10.11 12.83 8.88
CA ARG A 363 -11.47 12.68 9.42
C ARG A 363 -12.35 13.90 9.18
N ALA A 364 -11.77 15.10 9.28
CA ALA A 364 -12.51 16.36 9.13
C ALA A 364 -13.02 16.62 7.69
N LEU A 365 -12.54 15.87 6.70
CA LEU A 365 -12.88 16.05 5.29
C LEU A 365 -14.16 15.28 4.90
N SER A 366 -14.74 15.65 3.77
CA SER A 366 -15.88 14.93 3.19
C SER A 366 -15.43 13.62 2.54
N SER A 367 -16.30 12.60 2.53
CA SER A 367 -16.17 11.42 1.68
C SER A 367 -16.70 11.64 0.26
N ILE A 368 -17.29 12.81 -0.03
CA ILE A 368 -17.69 13.24 -1.38
C ILE A 368 -16.52 14.00 -1.99
N HIS A 369 -16.10 13.60 -3.19
CA HIS A 369 -14.98 14.21 -3.90
C HIS A 369 -15.24 15.69 -4.26
N TYR A 370 -14.23 16.55 -4.15
CA TYR A 370 -14.37 18.00 -4.37
C TYR A 370 -14.87 18.37 -5.78
N LYS A 371 -14.61 17.54 -6.80
CA LYS A 371 -15.14 17.74 -8.16
C LYS A 371 -16.66 17.54 -8.29
N CYS A 372 -17.29 16.93 -7.28
CA CYS A 372 -18.74 16.71 -7.23
C CYS A 372 -19.47 17.74 -6.36
N SER A 373 -18.72 18.67 -5.73
CA SER A 373 -19.25 19.67 -4.78
C SER A 373 -19.52 21.01 -5.42
#